data_AF-A0A232LUI3-F1
#
_entry.id   AF-A0A232LUI3-F1
#
_cell.length_a   1.000
_cell.length_b   1.000
_cell.length_c   1.000
_cell.angle_alpha   90.00
_cell.angle_beta   90.00
_cell.angle_gamma   90.00
#
_symmetry.space_group_name_H-M   'P 1'
#
loop_
_entity.id
_entity.type
_entity.pdbx_description
1 polymer ?
#
loop_
_entity_poly.entity_id
_entity_poly.type
_entity_poly.pdbx_seq_one_letter_code
_entity_poly.pdbx_strand_id
1 'polypeptide(L)'
;MDRFLTDGELVTLQTAFHKQQYEDVIDFDASGLSPENKLATRVFQLRSKIVLEQSEEVLAEIEGEDTPDLVAVQVLCGKVLYAEGQSEEALALLMKHQGNLEALALIIQIHTQEVVAAKQWAQDSLVLNLAESWVRMKSKMRSAFYVYEELASDPTASSTVSIVGHAVAELHRSRLLEAEAAFSAALKKYPGVEQLIANQADPIVTLRYNLSTAYCAGIGRTMLGECHCAGPV
;
A
#
# COMPACT_ATOMS: atom_id res chain seq x y z
N MET A 1 15.24 6.76 -29.32
CA MET A 1 15.89 5.52 -29.80
C MET A 1 15.36 4.39 -28.96
N ASP A 2 14.89 3.33 -29.60
CA ASP A 2 14.18 2.21 -28.97
C ASP A 2 15.11 1.44 -28.03
N ARG A 3 14.64 1.11 -26.83
CA ARG A 3 15.49 0.71 -25.69
C ARG A 3 15.51 -0.80 -25.45
N PHE A 4 15.03 -1.59 -26.41
CA PHE A 4 14.96 -3.03 -26.30
C PHE A 4 15.47 -3.69 -27.57
N LEU A 5 16.15 -4.83 -27.38
CA LEU A 5 16.44 -5.90 -28.35
C LEU A 5 17.77 -5.82 -29.10
N THR A 6 18.84 -6.29 -28.45
CA THR A 6 19.98 -6.89 -29.17
C THR A 6 20.50 -8.16 -28.49
N ASP A 7 19.59 -9.07 -28.12
CA ASP A 7 19.95 -10.49 -27.90
C ASP A 7 18.72 -11.36 -28.24
N GLY A 8 18.76 -12.09 -29.35
CA GLY A 8 17.67 -13.01 -29.74
C GLY A 8 17.42 -14.11 -28.68
N GLU A 9 18.41 -14.37 -27.85
CA GLU A 9 18.37 -15.24 -26.69
C GLU A 9 17.36 -14.77 -25.63
N LEU A 10 17.34 -13.48 -25.28
CA LEU A 10 16.39 -12.93 -24.31
C LEU A 10 14.94 -12.97 -24.82
N VAL A 11 14.74 -12.75 -26.13
CA VAL A 11 13.43 -12.88 -26.77
C VAL A 11 12.91 -14.32 -26.70
N THR A 12 13.81 -15.29 -26.87
CA THR A 12 13.48 -16.71 -26.78
C THR A 12 13.01 -17.06 -25.38
N LEU A 13 13.73 -16.61 -24.35
CA LEU A 13 13.34 -16.76 -22.94
C LEU A 13 11.99 -16.11 -22.62
N GLN A 14 11.77 -14.86 -23.04
CA GLN A 14 10.48 -14.18 -22.85
C GLN A 14 9.32 -14.92 -23.54
N THR A 15 9.57 -15.43 -24.74
CA THR A 15 8.60 -16.22 -25.49
C THR A 15 8.25 -17.51 -24.76
N ALA A 16 9.25 -18.23 -24.23
CA ALA A 16 9.04 -19.44 -23.42
C ALA A 16 8.21 -19.14 -22.16
N PHE A 17 8.54 -18.05 -21.45
CA PHE A 17 7.79 -17.60 -20.28
C PHE A 17 6.31 -17.34 -20.58
N HIS A 18 6.01 -16.59 -21.66
CA HIS A 18 4.62 -16.31 -22.04
C HIS A 18 3.87 -17.52 -22.60
N LYS A 19 4.59 -18.56 -23.06
CA LYS A 19 4.04 -19.86 -23.43
C LYS A 19 3.89 -20.83 -22.26
N GLN A 20 4.21 -20.40 -21.03
CA GLN A 20 4.14 -21.22 -19.82
C GLN A 20 5.14 -22.39 -19.81
N GLN A 21 6.23 -22.27 -20.57
CA GLN A 21 7.32 -23.25 -20.58
C GLN A 21 8.30 -22.92 -19.45
N TYR A 22 7.84 -23.01 -18.21
CA TYR A 22 8.56 -22.51 -17.04
C TYR A 22 9.86 -23.27 -16.75
N GLU A 23 9.87 -24.59 -16.95
CA GLU A 23 11.09 -25.41 -16.85
C GLU A 23 12.16 -24.96 -17.86
N ASP A 24 11.76 -24.72 -19.13
CA ASP A 24 12.67 -24.22 -20.18
C ASP A 24 13.24 -22.84 -19.84
N VAL A 25 12.48 -22.00 -19.14
CA VAL A 25 12.93 -20.68 -18.66
C VAL A 25 13.92 -20.83 -17.52
N ILE A 26 13.68 -21.76 -16.60
CA ILE A 26 14.55 -22.04 -15.45
C ILE A 26 15.91 -22.56 -15.92
N ASP A 27 15.93 -23.50 -16.87
CA ASP A 27 17.14 -24.13 -17.40
C ASP A 27 17.92 -23.26 -18.40
N PHE A 28 17.44 -22.06 -18.71
CA PHE A 28 18.06 -21.18 -19.69
C PHE A 28 19.46 -20.72 -19.25
N ASP A 29 20.48 -20.97 -20.09
CA ASP A 29 21.85 -20.52 -19.82
C ASP A 29 22.04 -19.03 -20.14
N ALA A 30 22.29 -18.23 -19.09
CA ALA A 30 22.55 -16.80 -19.21
C ALA A 30 24.04 -16.45 -19.33
N SER A 31 24.95 -17.43 -19.42
CA SER A 31 26.40 -17.21 -19.34
C SER A 31 26.94 -16.21 -20.37
N GLY A 32 26.42 -16.28 -21.60
CA GLY A 32 26.80 -15.45 -22.75
C GLY A 32 26.19 -14.04 -22.78
N LEU A 33 25.23 -13.73 -21.91
CA LEU A 33 24.48 -12.48 -21.95
C LEU A 33 25.25 -11.29 -21.33
N SER A 34 24.82 -10.07 -21.66
CA SER A 34 25.27 -8.86 -20.97
C SER A 34 24.84 -8.85 -19.49
N PRO A 35 25.51 -8.12 -18.59
CA PRO A 35 25.11 -8.04 -17.18
C PRO A 35 23.65 -7.58 -16.95
N GLU A 36 23.17 -6.65 -17.77
CA GLU A 36 21.78 -6.16 -17.74
C GLU A 36 20.80 -7.28 -18.16
N ASN A 37 21.15 -8.04 -19.20
CA ASN A 37 20.36 -9.18 -19.67
C ASN A 37 20.39 -10.37 -18.70
N LYS A 38 21.48 -10.52 -17.92
CA LYS A 38 21.57 -11.53 -16.85
C LYS A 38 20.58 -11.26 -15.73
N LEU A 39 20.45 -10.00 -15.29
CA LEU A 39 19.45 -9.64 -14.27
C LEU A 39 18.04 -9.88 -14.80
N ALA A 40 17.73 -9.45 -16.03
CA ALA A 40 16.44 -9.69 -16.65
C ALA A 40 16.11 -11.19 -16.74
N THR A 41 17.08 -12.01 -17.14
CA THR A 41 16.94 -13.47 -17.21
C THR A 41 16.66 -14.07 -15.83
N ARG A 42 17.42 -13.66 -14.82
CA ARG A 42 17.21 -14.09 -13.43
C ARG A 42 15.79 -13.77 -12.95
N VAL A 43 15.27 -12.58 -13.24
CA VAL A 43 13.89 -12.20 -12.87
C VAL A 43 12.86 -13.14 -13.50
N PHE A 44 13.03 -13.52 -14.77
CA PHE A 44 12.12 -14.48 -15.42
C PHE A 44 12.25 -15.89 -14.84
N GLN A 45 13.46 -16.35 -14.49
CA GLN A 45 13.68 -17.63 -13.81
C GLN A 45 12.98 -17.64 -12.45
N LEU A 46 13.18 -16.62 -11.62
CA LEU A 46 12.54 -16.51 -10.32
C LEU A 46 11.01 -16.43 -10.43
N ARG A 47 10.47 -15.66 -11.38
CA ARG A 47 9.03 -15.62 -11.65
C ARG A 47 8.48 -16.97 -12.09
N SER A 48 9.25 -17.74 -12.84
CA SER A 48 8.86 -19.09 -13.26
C SER A 48 8.79 -20.03 -12.07
N LYS A 49 9.80 -20.01 -11.19
CA LYS A 49 9.79 -20.74 -9.91
C LYS A 49 8.58 -20.38 -9.04
N ILE A 50 8.24 -19.09 -8.94
CA ILE A 50 7.03 -18.64 -8.21
C ILE A 50 5.76 -19.26 -8.78
N VAL A 51 5.62 -19.36 -10.10
CA VAL A 51 4.45 -19.99 -10.74
C VAL A 51 4.39 -21.49 -10.46
N LEU A 52 5.55 -22.13 -10.28
CA LEU A 52 5.67 -23.54 -9.91
C LEU A 52 5.58 -23.78 -8.39
N GLU A 53 5.01 -22.83 -7.62
CA GLU A 53 4.81 -22.92 -6.17
C GLU A 53 6.14 -23.02 -5.36
N GLN A 54 7.27 -22.59 -5.94
CA GLN A 54 8.59 -22.56 -5.30
C GLN A 54 8.90 -21.18 -4.71
N SER A 55 7.90 -20.50 -4.14
CA SER A 55 8.02 -19.13 -3.60
C SER A 55 9.00 -19.04 -2.43
N GLU A 56 9.05 -20.06 -1.57
CA GLU A 56 9.99 -20.14 -0.43
C GLU A 56 11.45 -20.26 -0.89
N GLU A 57 11.71 -21.12 -1.89
CA GLU A 57 13.06 -21.27 -2.48
C GLU A 57 13.53 -19.97 -3.12
N VAL A 58 12.62 -19.28 -3.82
CA VAL A 58 12.90 -17.97 -4.42
C VAL A 58 13.26 -16.95 -3.35
N LEU A 59 12.53 -16.89 -2.24
CA LEU A 59 12.83 -15.97 -1.14
C LEU A 59 14.18 -16.24 -0.49
N ALA A 60 14.54 -17.52 -0.31
CA ALA A 60 15.86 -17.91 0.19
C ALA A 60 16.99 -17.55 -0.79
N GLU A 61 16.76 -17.68 -2.11
CA GLU A 61 17.75 -17.38 -3.13
C GLU A 61 18.09 -15.88 -3.22
N ILE A 62 17.11 -15.00 -2.99
CA ILE A 62 17.26 -13.54 -3.13
C ILE A 62 17.28 -12.81 -1.78
N GLU A 63 17.56 -13.52 -0.69
CA GLU A 63 17.61 -12.93 0.64
C GLU A 63 18.73 -11.87 0.73
N GLY A 64 18.36 -10.67 1.17
CA GLY A 64 19.30 -9.54 1.30
C GLY A 64 19.63 -8.82 -0.01
N GLU A 65 18.97 -9.17 -1.12
CA GLU A 65 19.10 -8.44 -2.38
C GLU A 65 18.08 -7.30 -2.50
N ASP A 66 18.59 -6.09 -2.75
CA ASP A 66 17.80 -4.85 -2.73
C ASP A 66 17.68 -4.17 -4.10
N THR A 67 18.02 -4.87 -5.19
CA THR A 67 17.84 -4.30 -6.54
C THR A 67 16.35 -4.16 -6.84
N PRO A 68 15.90 -3.08 -7.52
CA PRO A 68 14.47 -2.83 -7.74
C PRO A 68 13.72 -4.01 -8.39
N ASP A 69 14.37 -4.70 -9.33
CA ASP A 69 13.80 -5.87 -10.01
C ASP A 69 13.60 -7.06 -9.06
N LEU A 70 14.52 -7.30 -8.13
CA LEU A 70 14.44 -8.40 -7.17
C LEU A 70 13.54 -8.07 -5.97
N VAL A 71 13.48 -6.81 -5.56
CA VAL A 71 12.46 -6.33 -4.62
C VAL A 71 11.06 -6.57 -5.20
N ALA A 72 10.86 -6.32 -6.50
CA ALA A 72 9.58 -6.64 -7.15
C ALA A 72 9.24 -8.14 -7.14
N VAL A 73 10.25 -9.02 -7.19
CA VAL A 73 10.08 -10.48 -7.02
C VAL A 73 9.71 -10.83 -5.58
N GLN A 74 10.37 -10.24 -4.58
CA GLN A 74 10.02 -10.43 -3.16
C GLN A 74 8.58 -9.98 -2.87
N VAL A 75 8.16 -8.83 -3.41
CA VAL A 75 6.77 -8.34 -3.31
C VAL A 75 5.78 -9.30 -3.99
N LEU A 76 6.16 -9.89 -5.13
CA LEU A 76 5.36 -10.92 -5.79
C LEU A 76 5.20 -12.18 -4.92
N CYS A 77 6.27 -12.63 -4.25
CA CYS A 77 6.18 -13.72 -3.26
C CYS A 77 5.21 -13.35 -2.12
N GLY A 78 5.24 -12.11 -1.61
CA GLY A 78 4.29 -11.65 -0.59
C GLY A 78 2.83 -11.76 -1.04
N LYS A 79 2.55 -11.52 -2.32
CA LYS A 79 1.21 -11.73 -2.90
C LYS A 79 0.82 -13.22 -2.96
N VAL A 80 1.78 -14.10 -3.26
CA VAL A 80 1.55 -15.56 -3.32
C VAL A 80 1.28 -16.11 -1.93
N LEU A 81 2.11 -15.77 -0.93
CA LEU A 81 1.90 -16.12 0.48
C LEU A 81 0.49 -15.72 0.94
N TYR A 82 0.05 -14.51 0.60
CA TYR A 82 -1.30 -14.07 0.91
C TYR A 82 -2.39 -14.90 0.21
N ALA A 83 -2.19 -15.28 -1.05
CA ALA A 83 -3.13 -16.13 -1.79
C ALA A 83 -3.23 -17.56 -1.22
N GLU A 84 -2.16 -18.04 -0.60
CA GLU A 84 -2.09 -19.33 0.11
C GLU A 84 -2.68 -19.26 1.53
N GLY A 85 -3.10 -18.08 1.98
CA GLY A 85 -3.67 -17.85 3.31
C GLY A 85 -2.65 -17.54 4.40
N GLN A 86 -1.37 -17.42 4.05
CA GLN A 86 -0.26 -17.05 4.93
C GLN A 86 -0.16 -15.52 5.07
N SER A 87 -1.21 -14.91 5.63
CA SER A 87 -1.32 -13.45 5.75
C SER A 87 -0.26 -12.85 6.66
N GLU A 88 0.12 -13.53 7.75
CA GLU A 88 1.12 -13.03 8.69
C GLU A 88 2.51 -13.01 8.06
N GLU A 89 2.88 -14.08 7.37
CA GLU A 89 4.15 -14.20 6.64
C GLU A 89 4.22 -13.19 5.49
N ALA A 90 3.12 -13.02 4.75
CA ALA A 90 3.01 -12.02 3.70
C ALA A 90 3.25 -10.60 4.26
N LEU A 91 2.60 -10.23 5.36
CA LEU A 91 2.79 -8.93 6.00
C LEU A 91 4.22 -8.75 6.52
N ALA A 92 4.78 -9.76 7.18
CA ALA A 92 6.14 -9.71 7.70
C ALA A 92 7.18 -9.51 6.59
N LEU A 93 6.97 -10.11 5.41
CA LEU A 93 7.80 -9.90 4.24
C LEU A 93 7.62 -8.49 3.68
N LEU A 94 6.38 -8.08 3.39
CA LEU A 94 6.09 -6.80 2.73
C LEU A 94 6.54 -5.60 3.57
N MET A 95 6.48 -5.71 4.91
CA MET A 95 6.92 -4.65 5.82
C MET A 95 8.43 -4.37 5.76
N LYS A 96 9.25 -5.28 5.22
CA LYS A 96 10.68 -5.05 5.00
C LYS A 96 10.94 -4.01 3.89
N HIS A 97 9.98 -3.79 2.99
CA HIS A 97 10.14 -2.92 1.81
C HIS A 97 9.56 -1.52 2.02
N GLN A 98 10.09 -0.78 3.00
CA GLN A 98 9.67 0.61 3.26
C GLN A 98 9.94 1.50 2.03
N GLY A 99 8.95 2.33 1.66
CA GLY A 99 9.05 3.22 0.49
C GLY A 99 8.72 2.55 -0.85
N ASN A 100 8.41 1.25 -0.88
CA ASN A 100 7.91 0.56 -2.07
C ASN A 100 6.38 0.68 -2.16
N LEU A 101 5.86 1.25 -3.26
CA LEU A 101 4.43 1.54 -3.42
C LEU A 101 3.61 0.27 -3.59
N GLU A 102 4.14 -0.74 -4.27
CA GLU A 102 3.50 -2.02 -4.51
C GLU A 102 3.38 -2.82 -3.20
N ALA A 103 4.42 -2.83 -2.37
CA ALA A 103 4.41 -3.45 -1.06
C ALA A 103 3.37 -2.78 -0.15
N LEU A 104 3.36 -1.45 -0.11
CA LEU A 104 2.36 -0.67 0.64
C LEU A 104 0.94 -0.98 0.16
N ALA A 105 0.71 -1.04 -1.16
CA ALA A 105 -0.59 -1.35 -1.72
C ALA A 105 -1.07 -2.75 -1.32
N LEU A 106 -0.18 -3.75 -1.29
CA LEU A 106 -0.50 -5.10 -0.85
C LEU A 106 -0.80 -5.16 0.66
N ILE A 107 0.00 -4.50 1.51
CA ILE A 107 -0.26 -4.42 2.96
C ILE A 107 -1.66 -3.86 3.22
N ILE A 108 -2.01 -2.76 2.56
CA ILE A 108 -3.35 -2.15 2.67
C ILE A 108 -4.44 -3.12 2.19
N GLN A 109 -4.21 -3.82 1.08
CA GLN A 109 -5.16 -4.81 0.56
C GLN A 109 -5.38 -5.95 1.56
N ILE A 110 -4.32 -6.49 2.17
CA ILE A 110 -4.39 -7.59 3.15
C ILE A 110 -5.26 -7.16 4.34
N HIS A 111 -4.93 -6.05 4.99
CA HIS A 111 -5.72 -5.54 6.12
C HIS A 111 -7.17 -5.22 5.75
N THR A 112 -7.42 -4.72 4.53
CA THR A 112 -8.78 -4.47 4.05
C THR A 112 -9.58 -5.77 3.97
N GLN A 113 -8.98 -6.85 3.48
CA GLN A 113 -9.64 -8.15 3.41
C GLN A 113 -9.82 -8.78 4.79
N GLU A 114 -8.91 -8.56 5.73
CA GLU A 114 -9.08 -9.01 7.12
C GLU A 114 -10.30 -8.36 7.78
N VAL A 115 -10.52 -7.05 7.55
CA VAL A 115 -11.73 -6.35 8.01
C VAL A 115 -12.98 -6.97 7.38
N VAL A 116 -12.95 -7.30 6.08
CA VAL A 116 -14.07 -7.97 5.40
C VAL A 116 -14.32 -9.38 5.96
N ALA A 117 -13.26 -10.14 6.25
CA ALA A 117 -13.35 -11.47 6.85
C ALA A 117 -13.89 -11.43 8.28
N ALA A 118 -13.50 -10.42 9.07
CA ALA A 118 -13.94 -10.23 10.45
C ALA A 118 -15.47 -10.08 10.59
N LYS A 119 -16.14 -9.66 9.52
CA LYS A 119 -17.60 -9.60 9.45
C LYS A 119 -18.29 -10.94 9.68
N GLN A 120 -17.63 -12.06 9.43
CA GLN A 120 -18.27 -13.36 9.65
C GLN A 120 -18.51 -13.65 11.14
N TRP A 121 -17.74 -13.02 12.04
CA TRP A 121 -17.77 -13.33 13.48
C TRP A 121 -17.96 -12.11 14.40
N ALA A 122 -17.88 -10.87 13.90
CA ALA A 122 -17.98 -9.64 14.71
C ALA A 122 -19.04 -8.63 14.22
N GLN A 123 -20.18 -9.08 13.69
CA GLN A 123 -21.19 -8.24 13.03
C GLN A 123 -21.74 -7.10 13.91
N ASP A 124 -21.93 -7.33 15.21
CA ASP A 124 -22.46 -6.34 16.15
C ASP A 124 -21.36 -5.50 16.83
N SER A 125 -20.08 -5.71 16.45
CA SER A 125 -18.95 -5.02 17.06
C SER A 125 -18.85 -3.57 16.56
N LEU A 126 -18.94 -2.62 17.49
CA LEU A 126 -18.66 -1.21 17.20
C LEU A 126 -17.25 -1.01 16.60
N VAL A 127 -16.26 -1.79 17.05
CA VAL A 127 -14.89 -1.73 16.53
C VAL A 127 -14.82 -2.19 15.08
N LEU A 128 -15.58 -3.24 14.71
CA LEU A 128 -15.67 -3.67 13.32
C LEU A 128 -16.42 -2.64 12.48
N ASN A 129 -17.51 -2.06 12.99
CA ASN A 129 -18.26 -1.01 12.28
C ASN A 129 -17.39 0.22 11.99
N LEU A 130 -16.50 0.58 12.92
CA LEU A 130 -15.46 1.59 12.72
C LEU A 130 -14.46 1.17 11.63
N ALA A 131 -13.90 -0.03 11.71
CA ALA A 131 -12.95 -0.52 10.70
C ALA A 131 -13.57 -0.60 9.28
N GLU A 132 -14.81 -1.09 9.17
CA GLU A 132 -15.54 -1.13 7.91
C GLU A 132 -15.84 0.26 7.35
N SER A 133 -16.16 1.23 8.20
CA SER A 133 -16.41 2.60 7.75
C SER A 133 -15.12 3.25 7.23
N TRP A 134 -13.96 2.98 7.84
CA TRP A 134 -12.63 3.35 7.30
C TRP A 134 -12.39 2.73 5.91
N VAL A 135 -12.61 1.43 5.75
CA VAL A 135 -12.46 0.73 4.45
C VAL A 135 -13.42 1.30 3.38
N ARG A 136 -14.67 1.61 3.77
CA ARG A 136 -15.73 2.08 2.87
C ARG A 136 -15.57 3.51 2.39
N MET A 137 -14.70 4.31 3.00
CA MET A 137 -14.39 5.66 2.50
C MET A 137 -13.91 5.65 1.05
N LYS A 138 -13.30 4.55 0.56
CA LYS A 138 -12.84 4.41 -0.84
C LYS A 138 -13.96 4.26 -1.89
N SER A 139 -15.13 3.69 -1.54
CA SER A 139 -16.16 3.28 -2.53
C SER A 139 -17.59 3.73 -2.22
N LYS A 140 -17.93 3.98 -0.95
CA LYS A 140 -19.26 4.42 -0.50
C LYS A 140 -19.14 5.48 0.60
N MET A 141 -18.39 6.55 0.32
CA MET A 141 -18.10 7.67 1.22
C MET A 141 -19.34 8.23 1.95
N ARG A 142 -20.49 8.28 1.27
CA ARG A 142 -21.75 8.74 1.89
C ARG A 142 -22.18 7.88 3.06
N SER A 143 -21.96 6.57 3.01
CA SER A 143 -22.34 5.64 4.09
C SER A 143 -21.40 5.71 5.29
N ALA A 144 -20.10 5.91 5.06
CA ALA A 144 -19.12 6.07 6.14
C ALA A 144 -19.33 7.39 6.90
N PHE A 145 -19.70 8.47 6.19
CA PHE A 145 -20.02 9.77 6.79
C PHE A 145 -21.08 9.66 7.89
N TYR A 146 -22.22 9.02 7.63
CA TYR A 146 -23.32 8.94 8.59
C TYR A 146 -22.94 8.14 9.84
N VAL A 147 -22.16 7.07 9.69
CA VAL A 147 -21.67 6.28 10.84
C VAL A 147 -20.76 7.13 11.72
N TYR A 148 -19.83 7.89 11.13
CA TYR A 148 -18.95 8.77 11.89
C TYR A 148 -19.67 9.97 12.50
N GLU A 149 -20.63 10.55 11.79
CA GLU A 149 -21.47 11.64 12.32
C GLU A 149 -22.26 11.17 13.55
N GLU A 150 -22.89 10.00 13.48
CA GLU A 150 -23.66 9.42 14.58
C GLU A 150 -22.76 9.17 15.80
N LEU A 151 -21.61 8.52 15.60
CA LEU A 151 -20.65 8.22 16.67
C LEU A 151 -19.93 9.46 17.22
N ALA A 152 -19.69 10.48 16.40
CA ALA A 152 -19.05 11.72 16.86
C ALA A 152 -20.03 12.62 17.64
N SER A 153 -21.31 12.56 17.30
CA SER A 153 -22.37 13.36 17.92
C SER A 153 -22.87 12.78 19.24
N ASP A 154 -22.73 11.47 19.48
CA ASP A 154 -23.06 10.81 20.74
C ASP A 154 -21.99 11.09 21.82
N PRO A 155 -22.29 11.82 22.90
CA PRO A 155 -21.31 12.12 23.95
C PRO A 155 -20.73 10.88 24.66
N THR A 156 -21.45 9.75 24.63
CA THR A 156 -21.11 8.51 25.33
C THR A 156 -20.34 7.52 24.46
N ALA A 157 -20.51 7.57 23.14
CA ALA A 157 -19.79 6.73 22.16
C ALA A 157 -18.65 7.47 21.43
N SER A 158 -18.60 8.80 21.54
CA SER A 158 -17.61 9.65 20.88
C SER A 158 -16.18 9.44 21.40
N SER A 159 -15.26 9.14 20.48
CA SER A 159 -13.83 8.93 20.72
C SER A 159 -12.99 9.79 19.77
N THR A 160 -11.68 9.90 20.03
CA THR A 160 -10.77 10.58 19.09
C THR A 160 -10.90 10.01 17.67
N VAL A 161 -11.03 8.69 17.54
CA VAL A 161 -11.16 8.00 16.25
C VAL A 161 -12.47 8.36 15.54
N SER A 162 -13.60 8.42 16.25
CA SER A 162 -14.89 8.76 15.62
C SER A 162 -14.98 10.23 15.20
N ILE A 163 -14.41 11.14 15.99
CA ILE A 163 -14.36 12.58 15.65
C ILE A 163 -13.42 12.82 14.46
N VAL A 164 -12.24 12.17 14.44
CA VAL A 164 -11.31 12.27 13.31
C VAL A 164 -11.90 11.65 12.05
N GLY A 165 -12.54 10.47 12.14
CA GLY A 165 -13.23 9.87 11.02
C GLY A 165 -14.34 10.75 10.44
N HIS A 166 -15.08 11.48 11.29
CA HIS A 166 -16.07 12.48 10.86
C HIS A 166 -15.40 13.67 10.15
N ALA A 167 -14.35 14.24 10.72
CA ALA A 167 -13.61 15.35 10.14
C ALA A 167 -13.01 14.99 8.76
N VAL A 168 -12.45 13.79 8.63
CA VAL A 168 -11.90 13.30 7.35
C VAL A 168 -13.01 13.04 6.33
N ALA A 169 -14.19 12.55 6.76
CA ALA A 169 -15.35 12.42 5.88
C ALA A 169 -15.85 13.79 5.37
N GLU A 170 -15.80 14.85 6.19
CA GLU A 170 -16.11 16.23 5.77
C GLU A 170 -15.06 16.79 4.79
N LEU A 171 -13.76 16.55 5.03
CA LEU A 171 -12.69 16.88 4.05
C LEU A 171 -12.97 16.25 2.69
N HIS A 172 -13.40 15.00 2.68
CA HIS A 172 -13.74 14.28 1.46
C HIS A 172 -14.91 14.89 0.69
N ARG A 173 -15.84 15.55 1.39
CA ARG A 173 -16.97 16.28 0.81
C ARG A 173 -16.63 17.72 0.43
N SER A 174 -15.35 18.10 0.50
CA SER A 174 -14.84 19.46 0.25
C SER A 174 -15.38 20.51 1.22
N ARG A 175 -15.79 20.08 2.42
CA ARG A 175 -16.30 20.92 3.51
C ARG A 175 -15.18 21.19 4.52
N LEU A 176 -14.27 22.06 4.10
CA LEU A 176 -13.01 22.31 4.80
C LEU A 176 -13.24 22.98 6.16
N LEU A 177 -14.20 23.90 6.25
CA LEU A 177 -14.48 24.64 7.49
C LEU A 177 -15.08 23.73 8.55
N GLU A 178 -15.95 22.82 8.14
CA GLU A 178 -16.59 21.83 9.00
C GLU A 178 -15.57 20.79 9.50
N ALA A 179 -14.66 20.36 8.62
CA ALA A 179 -13.55 19.50 9.00
C ALA A 179 -12.60 20.18 10.00
N GLU A 180 -12.21 21.43 9.74
CA GLU A 180 -11.36 22.21 10.63
C GLU A 180 -12.02 22.42 12.01
N ALA A 181 -13.32 22.67 12.03
CA ALA A 181 -14.09 22.76 13.27
C ALA A 181 -14.11 21.43 14.03
N ALA A 182 -14.25 20.30 13.34
CA ALA A 182 -14.23 18.97 13.95
C ALA A 182 -12.85 18.60 14.50
N PHE A 183 -11.76 18.88 13.78
CA PHE A 183 -10.39 18.70 14.28
C PHE A 183 -10.09 19.59 15.50
N SER A 184 -10.52 20.85 15.42
CA SER A 184 -10.39 21.79 16.54
C SER A 184 -11.17 21.33 17.77
N ALA A 185 -12.36 20.74 17.58
CA ALA A 185 -13.15 20.15 18.66
C ALA A 185 -12.47 18.90 19.24
N ALA A 186 -11.86 18.06 18.39
CA ALA A 186 -11.10 16.88 18.82
C ALA A 186 -9.92 17.28 19.72
N LEU A 187 -9.13 18.26 19.29
CA LEU A 187 -7.97 18.77 20.03
C LEU A 187 -8.35 19.41 21.37
N LYS A 188 -9.51 20.08 21.44
CA LYS A 188 -10.03 20.63 22.70
C LYS A 188 -10.53 19.54 23.65
N LYS A 189 -11.17 18.50 23.12
CA LYS A 189 -11.77 17.41 23.92
C LYS A 189 -10.70 16.40 24.40
N TYR A 190 -9.65 16.21 23.61
CA TYR A 190 -8.56 15.28 23.87
C TYR A 190 -7.21 16.00 23.70
N PRO A 191 -6.72 16.70 24.73
CA PRO A 191 -5.39 17.30 24.70
C PRO A 191 -4.31 16.21 24.79
N GLY A 192 -3.21 16.34 24.03
CA GLY A 192 -2.08 15.40 24.07
C GLY A 192 -2.14 14.24 23.05
N VAL A 193 -3.14 14.22 22.16
CA VAL A 193 -3.28 13.22 21.08
C VAL A 193 -3.05 13.84 19.69
N GLU A 194 -2.31 14.94 19.61
CA GLU A 194 -2.07 15.71 18.38
C GLU A 194 -1.43 14.85 17.29
N GLN A 195 -0.40 14.07 17.64
CA GLN A 195 0.26 13.13 16.73
C GLN A 195 -0.66 11.98 16.30
N LEU A 196 -1.52 11.49 17.19
CA LEU A 196 -2.48 10.43 16.87
C LEU A 196 -3.53 10.93 15.86
N ILE A 197 -4.03 12.15 16.07
CA ILE A 197 -4.96 12.81 15.14
C ILE A 197 -4.29 13.04 13.78
N ALA A 198 -3.04 13.54 13.77
CA ALA A 198 -2.27 13.74 12.55
C ALA A 198 -2.09 12.42 11.80
N ASN A 199 -1.62 11.37 12.46
CA ASN A 199 -1.39 10.05 11.85
C ASN A 199 -2.68 9.37 11.37
N GLN A 200 -3.84 9.67 11.97
CA GLN A 200 -5.13 9.15 11.52
C GLN A 200 -5.72 9.95 10.35
N ALA A 201 -5.37 11.23 10.22
CA ALA A 201 -5.76 12.07 9.09
C ALA A 201 -4.83 11.88 7.87
N ASP A 202 -3.54 11.65 8.10
CA ASP A 202 -2.48 11.69 7.07
C ASP A 202 -2.64 10.67 5.94
N PRO A 203 -2.85 9.36 6.19
CA PRO A 203 -2.89 8.36 5.13
C PRO A 203 -3.94 8.67 4.05
N ILE A 204 -5.04 9.30 4.47
CA ILE A 204 -6.19 9.64 3.62
C ILE A 204 -5.97 10.98 2.90
N VAL A 205 -5.44 11.98 3.61
CA VAL A 205 -5.10 13.28 3.02
C VAL A 205 -3.96 13.12 2.02
N THR A 206 -2.91 12.37 2.34
CA THR A 206 -1.78 12.07 1.46
C THR A 206 -2.21 11.26 0.23
N LEU A 207 -3.04 10.22 0.38
CA LEU A 207 -3.53 9.45 -0.77
C LEU A 207 -4.40 10.30 -1.71
N ARG A 208 -5.24 11.20 -1.18
CA ARG A 208 -6.10 12.06 -2.02
C ARG A 208 -5.32 13.23 -2.65
N TYR A 209 -4.41 13.87 -1.91
CA TYR A 209 -3.56 14.92 -2.48
C TYR A 209 -2.66 14.36 -3.57
N ASN A 210 -2.08 13.17 -3.40
CA ASN A 210 -1.24 12.53 -4.42
C ASN A 210 -2.05 12.03 -5.63
N LEU A 211 -3.27 11.51 -5.44
CA LEU A 211 -4.13 11.12 -6.58
C LEU A 211 -4.71 12.33 -7.34
N SER A 212 -5.03 13.44 -6.66
CA SER A 212 -5.50 14.65 -7.36
C SER A 212 -4.36 15.42 -8.03
N THR A 213 -3.16 15.44 -7.44
CA THR A 213 -1.98 16.06 -8.07
C THR A 213 -1.43 15.22 -9.22
N ALA A 214 -1.52 13.89 -9.16
CA ALA A 214 -1.13 13.01 -10.27
C ALA A 214 -2.06 13.14 -11.50
N TYR A 215 -3.34 13.46 -11.32
CA TYR A 215 -4.27 13.73 -12.43
C TYR A 215 -4.20 15.18 -12.95
N CYS A 216 -3.56 16.08 -12.19
CA CYS A 216 -3.39 17.50 -12.50
C CYS A 216 -1.93 17.89 -12.75
N ALA A 217 -1.08 17.00 -13.26
CA ALA A 217 0.25 17.37 -13.73
C ALA A 217 0.13 18.50 -14.79
N GLY A 218 0.27 19.75 -14.36
CA GLY A 218 0.01 20.90 -15.22
C GLY A 218 0.39 22.27 -14.66
N ILE A 219 0.37 22.53 -13.35
CA ILE A 219 0.69 23.88 -12.81
C ILE A 219 1.30 23.80 -11.39
N GLY A 220 2.49 24.37 -11.21
CA GLY A 220 2.88 25.07 -9.96
C GLY A 220 3.66 24.29 -8.90
N ARG A 221 4.99 24.24 -9.05
CA ARG A 221 5.90 24.24 -7.88
C ARG A 221 5.67 25.54 -7.11
N THR A 222 5.23 25.45 -5.84
CA THR A 222 5.54 26.35 -4.71
C THR A 222 4.48 26.15 -3.63
N MET A 223 4.76 25.33 -2.61
CA MET A 223 4.12 25.39 -1.26
C MET A 223 4.93 24.54 -0.24
N LEU A 224 6.22 24.34 -0.49
CA LEU A 224 7.20 24.03 0.56
C LEU A 224 8.29 25.11 0.45
N GLY A 225 7.91 26.31 0.89
CA GLY A 225 8.83 27.40 1.20
C GLY A 225 9.13 27.36 2.69
N GLU A 226 10.39 27.10 2.99
CA GLU A 226 11.00 26.95 4.31
C GLU A 226 10.73 28.13 5.25
N CYS A 227 10.63 27.85 6.56
CA CYS A 227 11.14 28.75 7.59
C CYS A 227 11.75 27.93 8.73
N HIS A 228 13.08 28.05 8.80
CA HIS A 228 14.01 27.61 9.84
C HIS A 228 13.69 28.19 11.23
N CYS A 229 14.06 27.45 12.29
CA CYS A 229 14.65 27.95 13.56
C CYS A 229 15.28 26.75 14.29
N ALA A 230 16.58 26.52 14.12
CA ALA A 230 17.64 26.85 15.09
C ALA A 230 17.80 25.80 16.23
N GLY A 231 18.90 25.04 16.19
CA GLY A 231 19.34 24.20 17.31
C GLY A 231 20.13 25.01 18.36
N PRO A 232 20.53 24.38 19.48
CA PRO A 232 21.57 24.94 20.33
C PRO A 232 22.83 24.05 20.41
N VAL A 233 23.95 24.75 20.64
CA VAL A 233 25.24 24.25 21.14
C VAL A 233 25.06 23.58 22.50
#